data_AF-A0A645FTR4-F1
#
_entry.id   AF-A0A645FTR4-F1
#
_cell.length_a   1.000
_cell.length_b   1.000
_cell.length_c   1.000
_cell.angle_alpha   90.00
_cell.angle_beta   90.00
_cell.angle_gamma   90.00
#
_symmetry.space_group_name_H-M   'P 1'
#
loop_
_entity.id
_entity.type
_entity.pdbx_description
1 polymer ?
#
loop_
_entity_poly.entity_id
_entity_poly.type
_entity_poly.pdbx_seq_one_letter_code
_entity_poly.pdbx_strand_id
1 'polypeptide(L)'
;MLENQALQVLLNYDRINKTNYVHTLRIYLAESCNVSRTAKYLFIHRHTLLKRLDKISELSGLNLDDYYVRLYMSVTLLFHDFFAY
;
A
#
# COMPACT_ATOMS: atom_id res chain seq x y z
N MET A 1 -4.94 4.36 -20.08
CA MET A 1 -3.97 3.93 -19.05
C MET A 1 -4.69 2.92 -18.18
N LEU A 2 -4.09 1.76 -17.90
CA LEU A 2 -4.75 0.70 -17.14
C LEU A 2 -5.14 1.23 -15.75
N GLU A 3 -6.44 1.44 -15.52
CA GLU A 3 -6.95 1.72 -14.18
C GLU A 3 -6.71 0.49 -13.31
N ASN A 4 -5.78 0.59 -12.36
CA ASN A 4 -5.60 -0.45 -11.37
C ASN A 4 -6.72 -0.33 -10.33
N GLN A 5 -7.67 -1.26 -10.37
CA GLN A 5 -8.84 -1.27 -9.50
C GLN A 5 -8.46 -1.30 -8.00
N ALA A 6 -7.45 -2.09 -7.62
CA ALA A 6 -6.98 -2.17 -6.23
C ALA A 6 -6.44 -0.82 -5.73
N LEU A 7 -5.64 -0.12 -6.54
CA LEU A 7 -5.14 1.21 -6.22
C LEU A 7 -6.28 2.23 -6.11
N GLN A 8 -7.25 2.21 -7.03
CA GLN A 8 -8.40 3.12 -6.99
C GLN A 8 -9.26 2.93 -5.73
N VAL A 9 -9.47 1.67 -5.32
CA VAL A 9 -10.18 1.38 -4.06
C VAL A 9 -9.45 1.98 -2.87
N LEU A 10 -8.14 1.80 -2.77
CA LEU A 10 -7.34 2.35 -1.68
C LEU A 10 -7.29 3.89 -1.69
N LEU A 11 -7.12 4.51 -2.86
CA LEU A 11 -7.15 5.97 -3.01
C LEU A 11 -8.49 6.57 -2.59
N ASN A 12 -9.60 5.97 -3.02
CA ASN A 12 -10.93 6.45 -2.64
C ASN A 12 -11.17 6.25 -1.13
N TYR A 13 -10.72 5.11 -0.57
CA TYR A 13 -10.82 4.85 0.86
C TYR A 13 -10.01 5.87 1.68
N ASP A 14 -8.77 6.16 1.27
CA ASP A 14 -7.92 7.20 1.89
C ASP A 14 -8.59 8.57 1.85
N ARG A 15 -9.17 8.94 0.71
CA ARG A 15 -9.89 10.22 0.55
C ARG A 15 -11.10 10.35 1.49
N ILE A 16 -11.92 9.29 1.59
CA ILE A 16 -13.15 9.31 2.39
C ILE A 16 -12.86 9.21 3.89
N ASN A 17 -11.95 8.32 4.28
CA ASN A 17 -11.70 7.98 5.68
C ASN A 17 -10.51 8.74 6.29
N LYS A 18 -9.83 9.60 5.51
CA LYS A 18 -8.61 10.30 5.89
C LYS A 18 -7.52 9.36 6.41
N THR A 19 -7.44 8.17 5.80
CA THR A 19 -6.37 7.20 6.05
C THR A 19 -5.18 7.47 5.13
N ASN A 20 -4.09 6.74 5.34
CA ASN A 20 -2.86 6.83 4.54
C ASN A 20 -2.41 5.43 4.09
N TYR A 21 -3.34 4.62 3.60
CA TYR A 21 -3.12 3.23 3.21
C TYR A 21 -2.29 3.09 1.94
N VAL A 22 -2.49 3.94 0.94
CA VAL A 22 -1.64 3.96 -0.25
C VAL A 22 -0.21 4.28 0.12
N HIS A 23 -0.01 5.29 0.97
CA HIS A 23 1.33 5.64 1.50
C HIS A 23 1.91 4.50 2.35
N THR A 24 1.10 3.88 3.21
CA THR A 24 1.53 2.73 4.04
C THR A 24 2.01 1.57 3.16
N LEU A 25 1.24 1.21 2.13
CA LEU A 25 1.60 0.16 1.18
C LEU A 25 2.88 0.50 0.42
N ARG A 26 3.04 1.75 -0.02
CA ARG A 26 4.24 2.24 -0.71
C ARG A 26 5.50 2.03 0.15
N ILE A 27 5.48 2.48 1.40
CA ILE A 27 6.63 2.33 2.31
C ILE A 27 6.85 0.86 2.67
N TYR A 28 5.79 0.07 2.83
CA TYR A 28 5.91 -1.36 3.09
C TYR A 28 6.67 -2.09 1.97
N LEU A 29 6.29 -1.84 0.72
CA LEU A 29 6.94 -2.43 -0.44
C LEU A 29 8.37 -1.93 -0.61
N ALA A 30 8.61 -0.62 -0.43
CA ALA A 30 9.94 -0.01 -0.53
C ALA A 30 10.93 -0.55 0.52
N GLU A 31 10.45 -0.84 1.73
CA GLU A 31 11.25 -1.43 2.80
C GLU A 31 11.37 -2.96 2.69
N SER A 32 11.21 -3.51 1.47
CA SER A 32 11.30 -4.95 1.19
C SER A 32 10.36 -5.78 2.07
N CYS A 33 9.17 -5.26 2.35
CA CYS A 33 8.13 -5.89 3.18
C CYS A 33 8.55 -6.09 4.65
N ASN A 34 9.57 -5.37 5.10
CA ASN A 34 10.04 -5.45 6.47
C ASN A 34 9.16 -4.62 7.40
N VAL A 35 8.26 -5.30 8.10
CA VAL A 35 7.30 -4.69 9.04
C VAL A 35 7.98 -3.76 10.07
N SER A 36 9.11 -4.16 10.64
CA SER A 36 9.80 -3.35 11.66
C SER A 36 10.37 -2.06 11.09
N ARG A 37 11.00 -2.12 9.90
CA ARG A 37 11.55 -0.94 9.22
C ARG A 37 10.44 -0.02 8.72
N THR A 38 9.39 -0.56 8.11
CA THR A 38 8.21 0.19 7.65
C THR A 38 7.52 0.91 8.81
N ALA A 39 7.32 0.23 9.95
CA ALA A 39 6.68 0.83 11.12
C ALA A 39 7.51 2.00 11.67
N LYS A 40 8.84 1.83 11.72
CA LYS A 40 9.78 2.88 12.10
C LYS A 40 9.72 4.07 11.14
N TYR A 41 9.71 3.83 9.83
CA TYR A 41 9.63 4.88 8.79
C TYR A 41 8.33 5.68 8.91
N LEU A 42 7.21 4.99 9.13
CA LEU A 42 5.89 5.61 9.25
C LEU A 42 5.63 6.23 10.64
N PHE A 43 6.58 6.13 11.57
CA PHE A 43 6.44 6.56 12.97
C PHE A 43 5.19 5.97 13.66
N ILE A 44 4.90 4.69 13.40
CA ILE A 44 3.79 3.96 14.03
C ILE A 44 4.27 2.69 14.71
N HIS A 45 3.45 2.18 15.63
CA HIS A 45 3.71 0.88 16.24
C HIS A 45 3.52 -0.26 15.22
N ARG A 46 4.32 -1.32 15.35
CA ARG A 46 4.24 -2.53 14.49
C ARG A 46 2.83 -3.11 14.41
N HIS A 47 2.11 -3.16 15.53
CA HIS A 47 0.74 -3.71 15.55
C HIS A 47 -0.22 -2.84 14.74
N THR A 48 -0.05 -1.52 14.78
CA THR A 48 -0.83 -0.59 13.95
C THR A 48 -0.52 -0.82 12.48
N LEU A 49 0.74 -1.02 12.12
CA LEU A 49 1.11 -1.34 10.74
C LEU A 49 0.47 -2.65 10.26
N LEU A 50 0.54 -3.72 11.04
CA LEU A 50 -0.06 -5.02 10.68
C LEU A 50 -1.57 -4.86 10.42
N LYS A 51 -2.29 -4.20 11.33
CA LYS A 51 -3.72 -3.90 11.13
C LYS A 51 -4.00 -3.10 9.85
N ARG A 52 -3.11 -2.18 9.47
CA ARG A 52 -3.24 -1.45 8.21
C ARG A 52 -3.02 -2.36 7.01
N LEU A 53 -2.01 -3.24 7.04
CA LEU A 53 -1.73 -4.18 5.96
C LEU A 53 -2.87 -5.21 5.79
N ASP A 54 -3.44 -5.68 6.90
CA ASP A 54 -4.64 -6.53 6.89
C ASP A 54 -5.80 -5.78 6.23
N LYS A 55 -6.05 -4.53 6.63
CA LYS A 55 -7.14 -3.73 6.07
C LYS A 55 -6.91 -3.39 4.60
N ILE A 56 -5.66 -3.12 4.20
CA ILE A 56 -5.28 -2.92 2.79
C ILE A 56 -5.63 -4.17 1.98
N SER A 57 -5.23 -5.34 2.46
CA SER A 57 -5.49 -6.63 1.78
C SER A 57 -6.99 -6.92 1.67
N GLU A 58 -7.74 -6.68 2.75
CA GLU A 58 -9.21 -6.82 2.80
C GLU A 58 -9.91 -5.91 1.79
N LEU A 59 -9.55 -4.62 1.75
CA LEU A 59 -10.20 -3.64 0.89
C LEU A 59 -9.88 -3.86 -0.59
N SER A 60 -8.64 -4.20 -0.90
CA SER A 60 -8.13 -4.26 -2.27
C SER A 60 -8.15 -5.64 -2.90
N GLY A 61 -8.38 -6.69 -2.10
CA GLY A 61 -8.28 -8.08 -2.52
C GLY A 61 -6.84 -8.55 -2.80
N LEU A 62 -5.83 -7.74 -2.45
CA LEU A 62 -4.43 -8.06 -2.69
C LEU A 62 -3.94 -9.12 -1.70
N ASN A 63 -3.27 -10.15 -2.21
CA ASN A 63 -2.46 -11.04 -1.40
C ASN A 63 -1.02 -10.50 -1.31
N LEU A 64 -0.69 -9.78 -0.24
CA LEU A 64 0.63 -9.18 -0.07
C LEU A 64 1.75 -10.20 0.21
N ASP A 65 1.42 -11.45 0.50
CA ASP A 65 2.41 -12.54 0.61
C ASP A 65 2.84 -13.07 -0.76
N ASP A 66 2.07 -12.81 -1.82
CA ASP A 66 2.41 -13.18 -3.19
C ASP A 66 3.44 -12.20 -3.79
N TYR A 67 4.56 -12.75 -4.28
CA TYR A 67 5.63 -11.97 -4.88
C TYR A 67 5.19 -11.16 -6.10
N TYR A 68 4.40 -11.75 -7.01
CA TYR A 68 3.95 -11.09 -8.22
C TYR A 68 2.95 -9.98 -7.90
N VAL A 69 2.09 -10.17 -6.91
CA VAL A 69 1.20 -9.10 -6.41
C VAL A 69 2.00 -7.91 -5.89
N ARG A 70 3.03 -8.17 -5.07
CA ARG A 70 3.91 -7.11 -4.57
C ARG A 70 4.65 -6.38 -5.68
N LEU A 71 5.21 -7.11 -6.64
CA LEU A 71 5.90 -6.52 -7.79
C LEU A 71 4.95 -5.67 -8.63
N TYR A 72 3.78 -6.20 -8.96
CA TYR A 72 2.74 -5.50 -9.70
C TYR A 72 2.32 -4.20 -9.01
N MET A 73 2.12 -4.23 -7.69
CA MET A 73 1.75 -3.04 -6.93
C MET A 73 2.90 -2.04 -6.83
N SER A 74 4.16 -2.48 -6.66
CA SER A 74 5.32 -1.59 -6.71
C SER A 74 5.41 -0.84 -8.03
N VAL A 75 5.22 -1.54 -9.16
CA VAL A 75 5.23 -0.93 -10.49
C VAL A 75 4.02 0.00 -10.67
N THR A 76 2.82 -0.43 -10.28
CA THR A 76 1.62 0.43 -10.35
C THR A 76 1.83 1.74 -9.59
N LEU A 77 2.37 1.66 -8.37
CA LEU A 77 2.64 2.81 -7.52
C LEU A 77 3.74 3.72 -8.08
N LEU A 78 4.74 3.16 -8.77
CA LEU A 78 5.78 3.90 -9.49
C LEU A 78 5.19 4.67 -10.68
N PHE A 79 4.38 4.01 -11.51
CA PHE A 79 3.68 4.65 -12.62
C PHE A 79 2.75 5.76 -12.12
N HIS A 80 1.97 5.50 -11.08
CA HIS A 80 1.12 6.51 -10.48
C HIS A 80 1.91 7.75 -10.04
N ASP A 81 3.05 7.59 -9.38
CA ASP A 81 3.88 8.72 -8.96
C ASP A 81 4.50 9.49 -10.13
N PHE A 82 4.82 8.82 -11.24
CA PHE A 82 5.45 9.47 -12.39
C PHE A 82 4.43 10.23 -13.27
N PHE A 83 3.21 9.72 -13.39
CA PHE A 83 2.19 10.25 -14.31
C PHE A 83 1.07 11.06 -13.64
N ALA A 84 0.96 11.05 -12.31
CA ALA A 84 -0.02 11.87 -11.58
C ALA A 84 0.49 13.28 -11.22
N TYR A 85 1.56 13.75 -11.90
CA TYR A 85 2.04 15.14 -11.90
C TYR A 85 1.69 15.84 -13.21
#